data_AF-A0AAN9DIE3-F1
#
_entry.id   AF-A0AAN9DIE3-F1
#
_cell.length_a   1.000
_cell.length_b   1.000
_cell.length_c   1.000
_cell.angle_alpha   90.00
_cell.angle_beta   90.00
_cell.angle_gamma   90.00
#
_symmetry.space_group_name_H-M   'P 1'
#
loop_
_entity.id
_entity.type
_entity.pdbx_description
1 polymer ?
#
loop_
_entity_poly.entity_id
_entity_poly.type
_entity_poly.pdbx_seq_one_letter_code
_entity_poly.pdbx_strand_id
1 'polypeptide(L)'
;MEHALMIRQDESTQELEQRHLHTLQRLRFELMRHQHQTELENQEEYNSRRQRELHRKHALERRQQPRNLKTLEMQIKKQFQDTCKVQNKQYKALRNHQLEVSPKSDHKAILKSLKEEQTRKLAQLAEQYEQSINEMMASQSLRLDEEQEAECQALRQQLHQEMELLDAYQNKTKAQMEAQHERELQKLEQKASLRRAHLEQKIEEELASLHKERTEKIKHLFERQERELEMFDSESARLGFGSLASFDFLKDEAR
;
A
#
# COMPACT_ATOMS: atom_id res chain seq x y z
N MET A 1 -30.20 -5.87 46.95
CA MET A 1 -28.73 -5.82 47.13
C MET A 1 -28.04 -6.77 46.14
N GLU A 2 -28.51 -8.02 46.03
CA GLU A 2 -27.98 -9.03 45.09
C GLU A 2 -28.05 -8.62 43.61
N HIS A 3 -29.19 -8.12 43.11
CA HIS A 3 -29.29 -7.65 41.72
C HIS A 3 -28.28 -6.55 41.37
N ALA A 4 -28.02 -5.62 42.30
CA ALA A 4 -27.04 -4.55 42.09
C ALA A 4 -25.60 -5.07 42.06
N LEU A 5 -25.29 -6.16 42.77
CA LEU A 5 -23.98 -6.81 42.71
C LEU A 5 -23.78 -7.54 41.38
N MET A 6 -24.82 -8.21 40.87
CA MET A 6 -24.76 -8.89 39.57
C MET A 6 -24.52 -7.91 38.42
N ILE A 7 -25.22 -6.76 38.43
CA ILE A 7 -25.02 -5.70 37.43
C ILE A 7 -23.59 -5.16 37.48
N ARG A 8 -23.06 -4.86 38.68
CA ARG A 8 -21.67 -4.38 38.82
C ARG A 8 -20.63 -5.40 38.37
N GLN A 9 -20.89 -6.69 38.60
CA GLN A 9 -20.01 -7.76 38.13
C GLN A 9 -20.01 -7.86 36.60
N ASP A 10 -21.19 -7.76 35.97
CA ASP A 10 -21.33 -7.71 34.52
C ASP A 10 -20.57 -6.52 33.90
N GLU A 11 -20.73 -5.33 34.48
CA GLU A 11 -20.03 -4.10 34.06
C GLU A 11 -18.52 -4.25 34.18
N SER A 12 -18.02 -4.74 35.32
CA SER A 12 -16.58 -5.01 35.53
C SER A 12 -16.03 -6.03 34.53
N THR A 13 -16.80 -7.07 34.22
CA THR A 13 -16.41 -8.09 33.24
C THR A 13 -16.35 -7.49 31.83
N GLN A 14 -17.34 -6.67 31.45
CA GLN A 14 -17.37 -5.97 30.17
C GLN A 14 -16.17 -5.04 30.01
N GLU A 15 -15.84 -4.24 31.04
CA GLU A 15 -14.67 -3.36 31.01
C GLU A 15 -13.37 -4.14 30.79
N LEU A 16 -13.21 -5.29 31.45
CA LEU A 16 -12.04 -6.13 31.31
C LEU A 16 -11.92 -6.70 29.89
N GLU A 17 -13.01 -7.23 29.35
CA GLU A 17 -13.05 -7.77 27.98
C GLU A 17 -12.72 -6.69 26.94
N GLN A 18 -13.24 -5.47 27.12
CA GLN A 18 -12.94 -4.32 26.25
C GLN A 18 -11.46 -3.92 26.33
N ARG A 19 -10.88 -3.83 27.54
CA ARG A 19 -9.46 -3.51 27.73
C ARG A 19 -8.54 -4.55 27.08
N HIS A 20 -8.87 -5.83 27.21
CA HIS A 20 -8.12 -6.91 26.58
C HIS A 20 -8.18 -6.80 25.05
N LEU A 21 -9.38 -6.62 24.47
CA LEU A 21 -9.53 -6.47 23.03
C LEU A 21 -8.74 -5.26 22.52
N HIS A 22 -8.87 -4.11 23.18
CA HIS A 22 -8.14 -2.89 22.81
C HIS A 22 -6.62 -3.10 22.85
N THR A 23 -6.10 -3.78 23.88
CA THR A 23 -4.68 -4.08 23.99
C THR A 23 -4.19 -4.96 22.85
N LEU A 24 -4.94 -6.01 22.49
CA LEU A 24 -4.60 -6.88 21.37
C LEU A 24 -4.61 -6.14 20.04
N GLN A 25 -5.64 -5.32 19.80
CA GLN A 25 -5.75 -4.51 18.58
C GLN A 25 -4.61 -3.51 18.46
N ARG A 26 -4.23 -2.85 19.57
CA ARG A 26 -3.08 -1.93 19.61
C ARG A 26 -1.78 -2.63 19.25
N LEU A 27 -1.49 -3.78 19.86
CA LEU A 27 -0.27 -4.54 19.58
C LEU A 27 -0.21 -5.03 18.13
N ARG A 28 -1.33 -5.48 17.56
CA ARG A 28 -1.43 -5.86 16.14
C ARG A 28 -1.16 -4.68 15.21
N PHE A 29 -1.70 -3.50 15.55
CA PHE A 29 -1.48 -2.28 14.79
C PHE A 29 -0.02 -1.83 14.84
N GLU A 30 0.59 -1.85 16.02
CA GLU A 30 2.01 -1.52 16.21
C GLU A 30 2.92 -2.46 15.41
N LEU A 31 2.66 -3.77 15.46
CA LEU A 31 3.40 -4.76 14.68
C LEU A 31 3.28 -4.51 13.17
N MET A 32 2.07 -4.28 12.67
CA MET A 32 1.84 -3.97 11.25
C MET A 32 2.60 -2.70 10.84
N ARG A 33 2.54 -1.65 11.68
CA ARG A 33 3.26 -0.41 11.41
C ARG A 33 4.77 -0.63 11.34
N HIS A 34 5.33 -1.42 12.26
CA HIS A 34 6.75 -1.77 12.22
C HIS A 34 7.10 -2.57 10.96
N GLN A 35 6.27 -3.54 10.59
CA GLN A 35 6.46 -4.32 9.38
C GLN A 35 6.45 -3.42 8.13
N HIS A 36 5.46 -2.53 8.00
CA HIS A 36 5.37 -1.60 6.87
C HIS A 36 6.58 -0.68 6.80
N GLN A 37 7.07 -0.19 7.94
CA GLN A 37 8.28 0.62 8.01
C GLN A 37 9.52 -0.15 7.51
N THR A 38 9.70 -1.39 7.95
CA THR A 38 10.81 -2.24 7.49
C THR A 38 10.71 -2.56 5.99
N GLU A 39 9.50 -2.80 5.48
CA GLU A 39 9.29 -3.01 4.04
C GLU A 39 9.69 -1.78 3.21
N LEU A 40 9.35 -0.57 3.68
CA LEU A 40 9.73 0.70 3.04
C LEU A 40 11.25 0.90 3.06
N GLU A 41 11.89 0.71 4.21
CA GLU A 41 13.35 0.82 4.35
C GLU A 41 14.08 -0.15 3.40
N ASN A 42 13.61 -1.39 3.32
CA ASN A 42 14.16 -2.39 2.41
C ASN A 42 13.99 -1.97 0.94
N GLN A 43 12.83 -1.40 0.58
CA GLN A 43 12.59 -0.91 -0.79
C GLN A 43 13.49 0.28 -1.13
N GLU A 44 13.71 1.21 -0.20
CA GLU A 44 14.62 2.35 -0.39
C GLU A 44 16.08 1.90 -0.58
N GLU A 45 16.53 0.92 0.22
CA GLU A 45 17.85 0.32 0.09
C GLU A 45 18.02 -0.40 -1.25
N TYR A 46 17.01 -1.18 -1.65
CA TYR A 46 16.96 -1.85 -2.95
C TYR A 46 17.05 -0.84 -4.09
N ASN A 47 16.21 0.20 -4.07
CA ASN A 47 16.20 1.28 -5.06
C ASN A 47 17.60 1.92 -5.17
N SER A 48 18.19 2.27 -4.04
CA SER A 48 19.53 2.86 -3.96
C SER A 48 20.62 1.91 -4.48
N ARG A 49 20.49 0.60 -4.26
CA ARG A 49 21.42 -0.39 -4.80
C ARG A 49 21.31 -0.49 -6.32
N ARG A 50 20.09 -0.59 -6.86
CA ARG A 50 19.82 -0.66 -8.30
C ARG A 50 20.31 0.57 -9.04
N GLN A 51 20.09 1.76 -8.48
CA GLN A 51 20.64 3.00 -9.02
C GLN A 51 22.18 2.96 -9.07
N ARG A 52 22.85 2.56 -7.98
CA ARG A 52 24.31 2.44 -7.95
C ARG A 52 24.85 1.43 -8.96
N GLU A 53 24.19 0.29 -9.12
CA GLU A 53 24.54 -0.72 -10.13
C GLU A 53 24.47 -0.13 -11.54
N LEU A 54 23.39 0.60 -11.87
CA LEU A 54 23.24 1.27 -13.17
C LEU A 54 24.32 2.33 -13.39
N HIS A 55 24.59 3.18 -12.39
CA HIS A 55 25.64 4.20 -12.49
C HIS A 55 27.04 3.58 -12.72
N ARG A 56 27.33 2.44 -12.07
CA ARG A 56 28.59 1.70 -12.28
C ARG A 56 28.69 1.16 -13.69
N LYS A 57 27.59 0.60 -14.23
CA LYS A 57 27.52 0.13 -15.62
C LYS A 57 27.83 1.27 -16.59
N HIS A 58 27.13 2.40 -16.46
CA HIS A 58 27.31 3.57 -17.33
C HIS A 58 28.71 4.18 -17.24
N ALA A 59 29.30 4.23 -16.04
CA ALA A 59 30.67 4.67 -15.86
C ALA A 59 31.69 3.75 -16.56
N LEU A 60 31.46 2.44 -16.51
CA LEU A 60 32.32 1.48 -17.20
C LEU A 60 32.24 1.62 -18.72
N GLU A 61 31.04 1.79 -19.28
CA GLU A 61 30.82 2.01 -20.71
C GLU A 61 31.50 3.29 -21.19
N ARG A 62 31.31 4.41 -20.49
CA ARG A 62 31.99 5.67 -20.80
C ARG A 62 33.51 5.54 -20.72
N ARG A 63 34.04 4.74 -19.78
CA ARG A 63 35.49 4.47 -19.69
C ARG A 63 35.99 3.63 -20.87
N GLN A 64 35.17 2.72 -21.41
CA GLN A 64 35.54 1.89 -22.56
C GLN A 64 35.34 2.60 -23.90
N GLN A 65 34.46 3.60 -23.96
CA GLN A 65 34.11 4.31 -25.19
C GLN A 65 35.33 4.85 -25.97
N PRO A 66 36.33 5.54 -25.37
CA PRO A 66 37.49 6.03 -26.12
C PRO A 66 38.28 4.93 -26.82
N ARG A 67 38.36 3.74 -26.20
CA ARG A 67 39.05 2.58 -26.77
C ARG A 67 38.30 2.04 -27.98
N ASN A 68 36.98 1.92 -27.89
CA ASN A 68 36.13 1.43 -28.98
C ASN A 68 36.16 2.40 -30.17
N LEU A 69 36.06 3.70 -29.90
CA LEU A 69 36.15 4.76 -30.89
C LEU A 69 37.50 4.77 -31.62
N LYS A 70 38.61 4.64 -30.87
CA LYS A 70 39.95 4.56 -31.46
C LYS A 70 40.12 3.36 -32.40
N THR A 71 39.50 2.22 -32.09
CA THR A 71 39.52 1.05 -32.97
C THR A 71 38.79 1.33 -34.29
N LEU A 72 37.62 1.98 -34.23
CA LEU A 72 36.83 2.34 -35.42
C LEU A 72 37.52 3.42 -36.25
N GLU A 73 38.09 4.45 -35.62
CA GLU A 73 38.92 5.47 -36.27
C GLU A 73 40.10 4.84 -37.03
N MET A 74 40.79 3.86 -36.42
CA MET A 74 41.90 3.16 -37.06
C MET A 74 41.46 2.35 -38.29
N GLN A 75 40.26 1.77 -38.27
CA GLN A 75 39.70 1.07 -39.43
C GLN A 75 39.43 2.04 -40.59
N ILE A 76 38.83 3.19 -40.29
CA ILE A 76 38.56 4.24 -41.29
C ILE A 76 39.89 4.79 -41.87
N LYS A 77 40.90 5.02 -41.02
CA LYS A 77 42.25 5.43 -41.46
C LYS A 77 42.92 4.38 -42.34
N LYS A 78 42.74 3.08 -42.07
CA LYS A 78 43.25 2.01 -42.91
C LYS A 78 42.58 2.02 -44.29
N GLN A 79 41.26 2.17 -44.34
CA GLN A 79 40.51 2.30 -45.59
C GLN A 79 40.98 3.53 -46.41
N PHE A 80 41.23 4.66 -45.76
CA PHE A 80 41.80 5.85 -46.39
C PHE A 80 43.16 5.55 -47.04
N GLN A 81 44.06 4.90 -46.30
CA GLN A 81 45.38 4.53 -46.82
C GLN A 81 45.30 3.60 -48.03
N ASP A 82 44.41 2.61 -48.00
CA ASP A 82 44.25 1.68 -49.11
C ASP A 82 43.64 2.38 -50.35
N THR A 83 42.70 3.29 -50.15
CA THR A 83 42.13 4.12 -51.22
C THR A 83 43.19 5.05 -51.83
N CYS A 84 44.03 5.68 -51.01
CA CYS A 84 45.17 6.47 -51.47
C CYS A 84 46.15 5.66 -52.32
N LYS A 85 46.42 4.39 -51.96
CA LYS A 85 47.29 3.50 -52.76
C LYS A 85 46.68 3.23 -54.14
N VAL A 86 45.37 2.99 -54.21
CA VAL A 86 44.65 2.78 -55.47
C VAL A 86 44.68 4.03 -56.34
N GLN A 87 44.37 5.20 -55.78
CA GLN A 87 44.43 6.50 -56.47
C GLN A 87 45.83 6.78 -57.04
N ASN A 88 46.89 6.47 -56.28
CA ASN A 88 48.26 6.63 -56.76
C ASN A 88 48.61 5.69 -57.93
N LYS A 89 48.12 4.44 -57.92
CA LYS A 89 48.29 3.51 -59.05
C LYS A 89 47.56 4.02 -60.29
N GLN A 90 46.32 4.48 -60.13
CA GLN A 90 45.51 5.06 -61.21
C GLN A 90 46.16 6.31 -61.81
N TYR A 91 46.67 7.22 -60.97
CA TYR A 91 47.43 8.40 -61.41
C TYR A 91 48.65 8.03 -62.26
N LYS A 92 49.44 7.03 -61.84
CA LYS A 92 50.62 6.58 -62.60
C LYS A 92 50.22 6.02 -63.98
N ALA A 93 49.16 5.21 -64.03
CA ALA A 93 48.65 4.66 -65.29
C ALA A 93 48.15 5.76 -66.23
N LEU A 94 47.33 6.70 -65.72
CA LEU A 94 46.83 7.84 -66.48
C LEU A 94 47.96 8.73 -67.00
N ARG A 95 48.94 9.03 -66.14
CA ARG A 95 50.12 9.83 -66.51
C ARG A 95 50.91 9.20 -67.64
N ASN A 96 51.19 7.90 -67.56
CA ASN A 96 51.95 7.21 -68.60
C ASN A 96 51.20 7.25 -69.94
N HIS A 97 49.91 6.91 -69.94
CA HIS A 97 49.09 6.95 -71.13
C HIS A 97 49.03 8.35 -71.77
N GLN A 98 48.82 9.40 -70.97
CA GLN A 98 48.77 10.80 -71.44
C GLN A 98 50.08 11.24 -72.11
N LEU A 99 51.24 10.78 -71.63
CA LEU A 99 52.54 11.08 -72.23
C LEU A 99 52.80 10.28 -73.52
N GLU A 100 52.26 9.07 -73.63
CA GLU A 100 52.37 8.23 -74.83
C GLU A 100 51.56 8.77 -76.00
N VAL A 101 50.35 9.29 -75.73
CA VAL A 101 49.42 9.75 -76.78
C VAL A 101 49.59 11.22 -77.18
N SER A 102 50.37 12.00 -76.42
CA SER A 102 50.51 13.45 -76.63
C SER A 102 51.89 13.84 -77.19
N PRO A 103 51.98 14.89 -78.04
CA PRO A 103 53.26 15.38 -78.54
C PRO A 103 54.12 15.99 -77.42
N LYS A 104 55.45 15.89 -77.58
CA LYS A 104 56.43 16.30 -76.54
C LYS A 104 56.35 17.78 -76.13
N SER A 105 55.86 18.65 -77.02
CA SER A 105 55.63 20.08 -76.73
C SER A 105 54.69 20.29 -75.55
N ASP A 106 53.72 19.39 -75.36
CA ASP A 106 52.60 19.57 -74.44
C ASP A 106 52.83 18.89 -73.10
N HIS A 107 53.83 17.99 -73.02
CA HIS A 107 54.14 17.17 -71.85
C HIS A 107 54.30 17.98 -70.56
N LYS A 108 54.90 19.17 -70.64
CA LYS A 108 55.09 20.05 -69.47
C LYS A 108 53.76 20.52 -68.88
N ALA A 109 52.81 20.93 -69.73
CA ALA A 109 51.49 21.39 -69.31
C ALA A 109 50.66 20.24 -68.75
N ILE A 110 50.68 19.08 -69.43
CA ILE A 110 49.98 17.87 -69.01
C ILE A 110 50.46 17.39 -67.64
N LEU A 111 51.78 17.30 -67.43
CA LEU A 111 52.35 16.88 -66.14
C LEU A 111 51.97 17.81 -64.99
N LYS A 112 51.94 19.12 -65.25
CA LYS A 112 51.51 20.12 -64.26
C LYS A 112 50.04 19.91 -63.89
N SER A 113 49.16 19.84 -64.89
CA SER A 113 47.72 19.63 -64.70
C SER A 113 47.42 18.32 -63.97
N LEU A 114 48.04 17.20 -64.38
CA LEU A 114 47.84 15.90 -63.73
C LEU A 114 48.27 15.92 -62.25
N LYS A 115 49.36 16.61 -61.92
CA LYS A 115 49.85 16.72 -60.54
C LYS A 115 48.93 17.60 -59.68
N GLU A 116 48.43 18.70 -60.24
CA GLU A 116 47.44 19.55 -59.58
C GLU A 116 46.16 18.77 -59.29
N GLU A 117 45.67 18.02 -60.27
CA GLU A 117 44.48 17.16 -60.14
C GLU A 117 44.69 16.02 -59.13
N GLN A 118 45.86 15.37 -59.13
CA GLN A 118 46.20 14.35 -58.13
C GLN A 118 46.16 14.94 -56.71
N THR A 119 46.76 16.12 -56.52
CA THR A 119 46.81 16.79 -55.22
C THR A 119 45.40 17.16 -54.76
N ARG A 120 44.57 17.72 -55.65
CA ARG A 120 43.17 18.06 -55.37
C ARG A 120 42.35 16.82 -54.98
N LYS A 121 42.45 15.71 -55.73
CA LYS A 121 41.74 14.46 -55.43
C LYS A 121 42.14 13.86 -54.10
N LEU A 122 43.44 13.84 -53.78
CA LEU A 122 43.91 13.34 -52.48
C LEU A 122 43.45 14.25 -51.32
N ALA A 123 43.41 15.57 -51.52
CA ALA A 123 42.89 16.49 -50.52
C ALA A 123 41.39 16.29 -50.25
N GLN A 124 40.58 16.17 -51.31
CA GLN A 124 39.15 15.86 -51.18
C GLN A 124 38.91 14.51 -50.47
N LEU A 125 39.71 13.49 -50.81
CA LEU A 125 39.63 12.20 -50.16
C LEU A 125 39.97 12.31 -48.66
N ALA A 126 41.02 13.06 -48.31
CA ALA A 126 41.39 13.26 -46.91
C ALA A 126 40.26 13.96 -46.13
N GLU A 127 39.67 15.01 -46.70
CA GLU A 127 38.55 15.74 -46.12
C GLU A 127 37.32 14.84 -45.91
N GLN A 128 36.95 14.01 -46.88
CA GLN A 128 35.84 13.06 -46.75
C GLN A 128 36.04 12.06 -45.62
N TYR A 129 37.26 11.52 -45.48
CA TYR A 129 37.57 10.58 -44.42
C TYR A 129 37.65 11.26 -43.04
N GLU A 130 38.11 12.50 -42.98
CA GLU A 130 38.07 13.31 -41.75
C GLU A 130 36.64 13.61 -41.31
N GLN A 131 35.77 14.02 -42.25
CA GLN A 131 34.35 14.20 -42.03
C GLN A 131 33.68 12.91 -41.53
N SER A 132 33.95 11.78 -42.19
CA SER A 132 33.41 10.47 -41.80
C SER A 132 33.82 10.05 -40.39
N ILE A 133 35.07 10.31 -39.99
CA ILE A 133 35.54 10.08 -38.62
C ILE A 133 34.76 10.98 -37.65
N ASN A 134 34.67 12.28 -37.92
CA ASN A 134 34.00 13.23 -37.03
C ASN A 134 32.51 12.90 -36.85
N GLU A 135 31.80 12.58 -37.93
CA GLU A 135 30.39 12.18 -37.89
C GLU A 135 30.19 10.89 -37.08
N MET A 136 31.04 9.89 -37.31
CA MET A 136 31.00 8.64 -36.56
C MET A 136 31.23 8.87 -35.06
N MET A 137 32.22 9.71 -34.70
CA MET A 137 32.52 10.03 -33.30
C MET A 137 31.34 10.75 -32.63
N ALA A 138 30.75 11.73 -33.31
CA ALA A 138 29.60 12.47 -32.81
C ALA A 138 28.37 11.56 -32.64
N SER A 139 28.07 10.73 -33.65
CA SER A 139 26.94 9.79 -33.62
C SER A 139 27.09 8.76 -32.50
N GLN A 140 28.28 8.19 -32.30
CA GLN A 140 28.54 7.23 -31.23
C GLN A 140 28.50 7.86 -29.83
N SER A 141 28.86 9.14 -29.70
CA SER A 141 28.70 9.86 -28.43
C SER A 141 27.23 10.05 -28.10
N LEU A 142 26.46 10.61 -29.03
CA LEU A 142 25.03 10.87 -28.85
C LEU A 142 24.27 9.58 -28.55
N ARG A 143 24.54 8.52 -29.30
CA ARG A 143 23.89 7.23 -29.10
C ARG A 143 24.14 6.66 -27.71
N LEU A 144 25.37 6.75 -27.19
CA LEU A 144 25.67 6.27 -25.85
C LEU A 144 24.90 7.08 -24.80
N ASP A 145 24.85 8.40 -24.95
CA ASP A 145 24.12 9.27 -24.02
C ASP A 145 22.61 8.97 -24.05
N GLU A 146 22.02 8.81 -25.23
CA GLU A 146 20.61 8.44 -25.41
C GLU A 146 20.27 7.06 -24.80
N GLU A 147 21.12 6.04 -25.03
CA GLU A 147 20.94 4.71 -24.46
C GLU A 147 21.02 4.75 -22.92
N GLN A 148 21.97 5.50 -22.34
CA GLN A 148 22.10 5.64 -20.89
C GLN A 148 20.91 6.40 -20.27
N GLU A 149 20.42 7.45 -20.93
CA GLU A 149 19.25 8.18 -20.47
C GLU A 149 17.99 7.30 -20.48
N ALA A 150 17.76 6.56 -21.57
CA ALA A 150 16.64 5.63 -21.68
C ALA A 150 16.67 4.56 -20.58
N GLU A 151 17.83 3.98 -20.28
CA GLU A 151 17.98 3.04 -19.18
C GLU A 151 17.70 3.67 -17.80
N CYS A 152 18.13 4.91 -17.58
CA CYS A 152 17.83 5.64 -16.34
C CYS A 152 16.34 5.89 -16.18
N GLN A 153 15.67 6.31 -17.24
CA GLN A 153 14.22 6.54 -17.24
C GLN A 153 13.46 5.22 -17.00
N ALA A 154 13.83 4.15 -17.68
CA ALA A 154 13.22 2.83 -17.51
C ALA A 154 13.37 2.31 -16.08
N LEU A 155 14.58 2.41 -15.50
CA LEU A 155 14.80 2.02 -14.10
C LEU A 155 13.97 2.86 -13.14
N ARG A 156 13.91 4.19 -13.33
CA ARG A 156 13.08 5.07 -12.47
C ARG A 156 11.61 4.69 -12.52
N GLN A 157 11.08 4.43 -13.71
CA GLN A 157 9.69 4.00 -13.88
C GLN A 157 9.43 2.65 -13.20
N GLN A 158 10.33 1.69 -13.37
CA GLN A 158 10.21 0.38 -12.72
C GLN A 158 10.21 0.51 -11.18
N LEU A 159 11.18 1.21 -10.59
CA LEU A 159 11.26 1.37 -9.14
C LEU A 159 10.05 2.14 -8.57
N HIS A 160 9.49 3.07 -9.35
CA HIS A 160 8.27 3.79 -8.98
C HIS A 160 7.06 2.85 -8.95
N GLN A 161 6.86 2.03 -9.98
CA GLN A 161 5.78 1.05 -10.02
C GLN A 161 5.89 0.02 -8.89
N GLU A 162 7.10 -0.43 -8.57
CA GLU A 162 7.34 -1.32 -7.43
C GLU A 162 6.94 -0.66 -6.09
N MET A 163 7.20 0.63 -5.93
CA MET A 163 6.78 1.40 -4.74
C MET A 163 5.26 1.55 -4.67
N GLU A 164 4.59 1.84 -5.79
CA GLU A 164 3.12 1.93 -5.85
C GLU A 164 2.46 0.58 -5.48
N LEU A 165 3.03 -0.53 -5.94
CA LEU A 165 2.56 -1.87 -5.59
C LEU A 165 2.73 -2.15 -4.09
N LEU A 166 3.86 -1.74 -3.50
CA LEU A 166 4.09 -1.87 -2.07
C LEU A 166 3.08 -1.05 -1.27
N ASP A 167 2.86 0.22 -1.63
CA ASP A 167 1.87 1.09 -0.99
C ASP A 167 0.45 0.48 -1.09
N ALA A 168 0.06 0.00 -2.27
CA ALA A 168 -1.23 -0.66 -2.47
C ALA A 168 -1.39 -1.91 -1.59
N TYR A 169 -0.33 -2.71 -1.45
CA TYR A 169 -0.32 -3.89 -0.59
C TYR A 169 -0.44 -3.52 0.90
N GLN A 170 0.30 -2.51 1.35
CA GLN A 170 0.24 -2.02 2.74
C GLN A 170 -1.14 -1.44 3.06
N ASN A 171 -1.70 -0.63 2.16
CA ASN A 171 -3.04 -0.06 2.30
C ASN A 171 -4.12 -1.15 2.37
N LYS A 172 -4.02 -2.18 1.53
CA LYS A 172 -4.92 -3.33 1.58
C LYS A 172 -4.82 -4.09 2.91
N THR A 173 -3.61 -4.34 3.39
CA THR A 173 -3.36 -5.06 4.65
C THR A 173 -3.92 -4.27 5.84
N LYS A 174 -3.71 -2.96 5.87
CA LYS A 174 -4.27 -2.06 6.87
C LYS A 174 -5.80 -2.09 6.87
N ALA A 175 -6.44 -1.94 5.70
CA ALA A 175 -7.90 -1.98 5.58
C ALA A 175 -8.49 -3.33 6.04
N GLN A 176 -7.82 -4.44 5.73
CA GLN A 176 -8.24 -5.76 6.20
C GLN A 176 -8.16 -5.90 7.72
N MET A 177 -7.10 -5.37 8.34
CA MET A 177 -6.97 -5.35 9.80
C MET A 177 -8.04 -4.49 10.45
N GLU A 178 -8.30 -3.28 9.93
CA GLU A 178 -9.34 -2.39 10.45
C GLU A 178 -10.72 -3.04 10.37
N ALA A 179 -11.04 -3.68 9.25
CA ALA A 179 -12.28 -4.46 9.10
C ALA A 179 -12.36 -5.65 10.06
N GLN A 180 -11.23 -6.30 10.37
CA GLN A 180 -11.19 -7.35 11.39
C GLN A 180 -11.42 -6.79 12.79
N HIS A 181 -10.79 -5.66 13.13
CA HIS A 181 -10.96 -5.01 14.42
C HIS A 181 -12.41 -4.57 14.66
N GLU A 182 -13.06 -4.03 13.63
CA GLU A 182 -14.48 -3.65 13.69
C GLU A 182 -15.38 -4.88 13.94
N ARG A 183 -15.14 -5.99 13.24
CA ARG A 183 -15.89 -7.25 13.46
C ARG A 183 -15.70 -7.81 14.87
N GLU A 184 -14.47 -7.74 15.41
CA GLU A 184 -14.19 -8.18 16.77
C GLU A 184 -14.90 -7.31 17.81
N LEU A 185 -14.95 -5.99 17.57
CA LEU A 185 -15.67 -5.03 18.42
C LEU A 185 -17.18 -5.31 18.40
N GLN A 186 -17.79 -5.44 17.22
CA GLN A 186 -19.21 -5.77 17.07
C GLN A 186 -19.57 -7.10 17.76
N LYS A 187 -18.73 -8.13 17.62
CA LYS A 187 -18.95 -9.42 18.30
C LYS A 187 -18.90 -9.29 19.83
N LEU A 188 -17.97 -8.48 20.35
CA LEU A 188 -17.86 -8.26 21.79
C LEU A 188 -19.06 -7.47 22.32
N GLU A 189 -19.50 -6.44 21.59
CA GLU A 189 -20.70 -5.65 21.93
C GLU A 189 -21.97 -6.51 21.90
N GLN A 190 -22.13 -7.35 20.86
CA GLN A 190 -23.24 -8.30 20.79
C GLN A 190 -23.25 -9.26 21.98
N LYS A 191 -22.10 -9.84 22.31
CA LYS A 191 -21.96 -10.73 23.49
C LYS A 191 -22.32 -10.02 24.79
N ALA A 192 -21.82 -8.79 24.98
CA ALA A 192 -22.12 -7.99 26.17
C ALA A 192 -23.61 -7.65 26.25
N SER A 193 -24.22 -7.24 25.13
CA SER A 193 -25.65 -6.92 25.07
C SER A 193 -26.56 -8.11 25.37
N LEU A 194 -26.23 -9.30 24.85
CA LEU A 194 -26.98 -10.54 25.13
C LEU A 194 -26.85 -10.93 26.61
N ARG A 195 -25.65 -10.84 27.17
CA ARG A 195 -25.41 -11.12 28.60
C ARG A 195 -26.18 -10.16 29.49
N ARG A 196 -26.19 -8.87 29.14
CA ARG A 196 -26.96 -7.84 29.85
C ARG A 196 -28.47 -8.09 29.78
N ALA A 197 -29.00 -8.37 28.60
CA ALA A 197 -30.42 -8.67 28.41
C ALA A 197 -30.88 -9.89 29.21
N HIS A 198 -30.09 -10.98 29.20
CA HIS A 198 -30.38 -12.16 30.02
C HIS A 198 -30.33 -11.86 31.52
N LEU A 199 -29.38 -11.04 31.96
CA LEU A 199 -29.29 -10.63 33.36
C LEU A 199 -30.51 -9.80 33.77
N GLU A 200 -30.91 -8.84 32.95
CA GLU A 200 -32.09 -7.99 33.17
C GLU A 200 -33.37 -8.83 33.21
N GLN A 201 -33.57 -9.73 32.24
CA GLN A 201 -34.71 -10.66 32.23
C GLN A 201 -34.77 -11.49 33.51
N LYS A 202 -33.63 -12.05 33.96
CA LYS A 202 -33.57 -12.85 35.19
C LYS A 202 -33.96 -12.02 36.43
N ILE A 203 -33.48 -10.79 36.52
CA ILE A 203 -33.85 -9.86 37.61
C ILE A 203 -35.35 -9.55 37.57
N GLU A 204 -35.92 -9.30 36.39
CA GLU A 204 -37.35 -9.06 36.23
C GLU A 204 -38.21 -10.26 36.64
N GLU A 205 -37.83 -11.47 36.24
CA GLU A 205 -38.49 -12.72 36.63
C GLU A 205 -38.43 -12.96 38.15
N GLU A 206 -37.27 -12.74 38.78
CA GLU A 206 -37.11 -12.84 40.23
C GLU A 206 -37.99 -11.81 40.97
N LEU A 207 -38.00 -10.56 40.52
CA LEU A 207 -38.85 -9.51 41.09
C LEU A 207 -40.35 -9.82 40.94
N ALA A 208 -40.75 -10.34 39.78
CA ALA A 208 -42.13 -10.75 39.52
C ALA A 208 -42.55 -11.93 40.43
N SER A 209 -41.68 -12.92 40.62
CA SER A 209 -41.92 -14.04 41.54
C SER A 209 -42.09 -13.57 42.98
N LEU A 210 -41.18 -12.72 43.46
CA LEU A 210 -41.27 -12.13 44.82
C LEU A 210 -42.55 -11.30 45.00
N HIS A 211 -42.96 -10.56 43.97
CA HIS A 211 -44.21 -9.80 44.01
C HIS A 211 -45.44 -10.72 44.07
N LYS A 212 -45.44 -11.81 43.31
CA LYS A 212 -46.49 -12.82 43.33
C LYS A 212 -46.60 -13.50 44.70
N GLU A 213 -45.49 -13.96 45.27
CA GLU A 213 -45.44 -14.56 46.60
C GLU A 213 -45.96 -13.60 47.68
N ARG A 214 -45.54 -12.32 47.61
CA ARG A 214 -46.06 -11.27 48.51
C ARG A 214 -47.57 -11.13 48.38
N THR A 215 -48.10 -11.10 47.16
CA THR A 215 -49.53 -10.92 46.89
C THR A 215 -50.35 -12.11 47.36
N GLU A 216 -49.89 -13.33 47.10
CA GLU A 216 -50.52 -14.56 47.59
C GLU A 216 -50.53 -14.63 49.11
N LYS A 217 -49.43 -14.24 49.77
CA LYS A 217 -49.36 -14.17 51.23
C LYS A 217 -50.34 -13.15 51.80
N ILE A 218 -50.45 -11.97 51.18
CA ILE A 218 -51.44 -10.95 51.57
C ILE A 218 -52.86 -11.51 51.41
N LYS A 219 -53.16 -12.13 50.28
CA LYS A 219 -54.47 -12.75 50.03
C LYS A 219 -54.80 -13.81 51.08
N HIS A 220 -53.85 -14.69 51.39
CA HIS A 220 -54.04 -15.73 52.40
C HIS A 220 -54.30 -15.16 53.80
N LEU A 221 -53.62 -14.06 54.16
CA LEU A 221 -53.87 -13.35 55.42
C LEU A 221 -55.28 -12.75 55.44
N PHE A 222 -55.76 -12.16 54.34
CA PHE A 222 -57.13 -11.66 54.25
C PHE A 222 -58.18 -12.78 54.32
N GLU A 223 -58.01 -13.88 53.59
CA GLU A 223 -58.93 -15.03 53.65
C GLU A 223 -58.97 -15.65 55.06
N ARG A 224 -57.83 -15.69 55.75
CA ARG A 224 -57.77 -16.14 57.14
C ARG A 224 -58.52 -15.19 58.07
N GLN A 225 -58.30 -13.88 57.91
CA GLN A 225 -59.01 -12.86 58.68
C GLN A 225 -60.53 -12.95 58.47
N GLU A 226 -60.98 -13.16 57.24
CA GLU A 226 -62.40 -13.34 56.90
C GLU A 226 -63.00 -14.57 57.59
N ARG A 227 -62.32 -15.72 57.56
CA ARG A 227 -62.77 -16.93 58.29
C ARG A 227 -62.79 -16.73 59.80
N GLU A 228 -61.81 -16.03 60.35
CA GLU A 228 -61.77 -15.70 61.79
C GLU A 228 -62.94 -14.79 62.18
N LEU A 229 -63.31 -13.82 61.32
CA LEU A 229 -64.49 -12.97 61.50
C LEU A 229 -65.79 -13.78 61.40
N GLU A 230 -65.95 -14.64 60.38
CA GLU A 230 -67.13 -15.50 60.23
C GLU A 230 -67.31 -16.46 61.42
N MET A 231 -66.22 -17.07 61.90
CA MET A 231 -66.24 -17.91 63.11
C MET A 231 -66.66 -17.09 64.33
N PHE A 232 -66.08 -15.91 64.51
CA PHE A 232 -66.44 -15.00 65.60
C PHE A 232 -67.91 -14.60 65.55
N ASP A 233 -68.44 -14.27 64.37
CA ASP A 233 -69.85 -13.92 64.16
C ASP A 233 -70.77 -15.10 64.45
N SER A 234 -70.40 -16.31 64.00
CA SER A 234 -71.17 -17.54 64.25
C SER A 234 -71.20 -17.92 65.74
N GLU A 235 -70.08 -17.75 66.44
CA GLU A 235 -69.97 -18.01 67.88
C GLU A 235 -70.73 -16.96 68.69
N SER A 236 -70.64 -15.69 68.28
CA SER A 236 -71.44 -14.59 68.84
C SER A 236 -72.93 -14.86 68.67
N ALA A 237 -73.36 -15.30 67.49
CA ALA A 237 -74.75 -15.70 67.24
C ALA A 237 -75.19 -16.87 68.14
N ARG A 238 -74.36 -17.92 68.26
CA ARG A 238 -74.62 -19.10 69.11
C ARG A 238 -74.75 -18.75 70.59
N LEU A 239 -73.92 -17.83 71.09
CA LEU A 239 -73.96 -17.38 72.49
C LEU A 239 -75.09 -16.38 72.77
N GLY A 240 -75.96 -16.10 71.79
CA GLY A 240 -77.12 -15.22 71.94
C GLY A 240 -76.83 -13.74 71.67
N PHE A 241 -75.59 -13.39 71.32
CA PHE A 241 -75.20 -12.03 70.93
C PHE A 241 -75.58 -11.70 69.48
N GLY A 242 -76.04 -12.67 68.68
CA GLY A 242 -76.52 -12.43 67.32
C GLY A 242 -77.70 -11.45 67.23
N SER A 243 -78.45 -11.29 68.33
CA SER A 243 -79.54 -10.31 68.46
C SER A 243 -79.06 -8.88 68.81
N LEU A 244 -77.76 -8.65 69.07
CA LEU A 244 -77.23 -7.30 69.30
C LEU A 244 -77.09 -6.49 68.00
N ALA A 245 -77.06 -7.14 66.83
CA ALA A 245 -77.13 -6.45 65.54
C ALA A 245 -78.53 -5.88 65.24
N SER A 246 -79.57 -6.35 65.94
CA SER A 246 -80.94 -5.80 65.90
C SER A 246 -81.21 -4.70 66.93
N PHE A 247 -80.21 -4.29 67.71
CA PHE A 247 -80.25 -2.93 68.24
C PHE A 247 -79.80 -2.00 67.12
N ASP A 248 -80.79 -1.53 66.36
CA ASP A 248 -80.70 -0.25 65.68
C ASP A 248 -80.02 0.72 66.66
N PHE A 249 -78.76 1.07 66.39
CA PHE A 249 -78.27 2.36 66.84
C PHE A 249 -79.18 3.36 66.15
N LEU A 250 -80.19 3.80 66.89
CA LEU A 250 -81.01 4.96 66.57
C LEU A 250 -80.05 6.00 66.01
N LYS A 251 -80.27 6.35 64.74
CA LYS A 251 -79.96 7.68 64.25
C LYS A 251 -80.67 8.63 65.21
N ASP A 252 -79.94 9.09 66.22
CA ASP A 252 -80.36 10.27 66.97
C ASP A 252 -80.01 11.45 66.07
N GLU A 253 -81.05 11.98 65.46
CA GLU A 253 -81.05 13.32 64.92
C GLU A 253 -80.71 14.32 66.04
N ALA A 254 -79.88 15.31 65.69
CA ALA A 254 -79.87 16.66 66.26
C ALA A 254 -79.54 16.83 67.76
N ARG A 255 -78.29 17.21 68.05
CA ARG A 255 -77.90 18.61 68.39
C ARG A 255 -76.41 18.75 68.68
#